data_AF-A0A7C4P8V1-F1
#
_entry.id   AF-A0A7C4P8V1-F1
#
_cell.length_a   1.000
_cell.length_b   1.000
_cell.length_c   1.000
_cell.angle_alpha   90.00
_cell.angle_beta   90.00
_cell.angle_gamma   90.00
#
_symmetry.space_group_name_H-M   'P 1'
#
loop_
_entity.id
_entity.type
_entity.pdbx_description
1 polymer ?
#
loop_
_entity_poly.entity_id
_entity_poly.type
_entity_poly.pdbx_seq_one_letter_code
_entity_poly.pdbx_strand_id
1 'polypeptide(L)'
;MKCLLVFLLGFILILPYNQKAIAQEKGKITICFENLNNSNGHIIAALYNKKDGFPQDRSKVFMSTKAEIKDKKAYLTFENVPFGEYAIASFHDENDNGVMDKNFFGIPKEKYGFSNNPKVLFSAPSFDDAKFMHKLSETSIIIKMK
;
A
#
# COMPACT_ATOMS: atom_id res chain seq x y z
N MET A 1 75.65 -15.79 9.94
CA MET A 1 75.10 -15.48 11.28
C MET A 1 73.72 -14.87 11.10
N LYS A 2 72.78 -15.34 11.92
CA LYS A 2 71.34 -15.07 11.91
C LYS A 2 71.04 -13.57 12.03
N CYS A 3 70.01 -13.09 11.33
CA CYS A 3 69.00 -12.23 11.94
C CYS A 3 67.72 -12.27 11.12
N LEU A 4 66.88 -13.25 11.44
CA LEU A 4 65.54 -13.45 10.90
C LEU A 4 64.61 -12.48 11.66
N LEU A 5 64.20 -11.39 11.01
CA LEU A 5 63.16 -10.51 11.55
C LEU A 5 61.80 -11.18 11.29
N VAL A 6 61.17 -11.66 12.35
CA VAL A 6 59.84 -12.29 12.32
C VAL A 6 58.79 -11.18 12.17
N PHE A 7 58.19 -11.05 10.98
CA PHE A 7 56.92 -10.36 10.81
C PHE A 7 55.82 -11.23 11.43
N LEU A 8 55.41 -10.92 12.66
CA LEU A 8 54.23 -11.52 13.27
C LEU A 8 52.98 -10.92 12.59
N LEU A 9 52.62 -11.46 11.42
CA LEU A 9 51.33 -11.21 10.77
C LEU A 9 50.24 -11.78 11.68
N GLY A 10 49.65 -10.92 12.52
CA GLY A 10 48.48 -11.23 13.31
C GLY A 10 47.35 -11.68 12.38
N PHE A 11 47.13 -13.00 12.32
CA PHE A 11 46.02 -13.60 11.60
C PHE A 11 44.74 -13.31 12.40
N ILE A 12 44.09 -12.18 12.11
CA ILE A 12 42.76 -11.87 12.67
C ILE A 12 41.80 -12.92 12.09
N LEU A 13 41.41 -13.87 12.93
CA LEU A 13 40.32 -14.81 12.65
C LEU A 13 39.02 -14.01 12.48
N ILE A 14 38.69 -13.68 11.23
CA ILE A 14 37.38 -13.14 10.88
C ILE A 14 36.40 -14.30 10.99
N LEU A 15 35.80 -14.47 12.17
CA LEU A 15 34.67 -15.39 12.33
C LEU A 15 33.52 -14.90 11.45
N PRO A 16 32.91 -15.77 10.62
CA PRO A 16 31.75 -15.36 9.83
C PRO A 16 30.60 -15.05 10.78
N TYR A 17 30.29 -13.75 10.93
CA TYR A 17 29.10 -13.30 11.63
C TYR A 17 27.90 -13.73 10.80
N ASN A 18 27.21 -14.79 11.24
CA ASN A 18 25.98 -15.25 10.64
C ASN A 18 24.90 -14.17 10.84
N GLN A 19 24.78 -13.24 9.89
CA GLN A 19 23.64 -12.33 9.83
C GLN A 19 22.40 -13.16 9.50
N LYS A 20 21.65 -13.56 10.53
CA LYS A 20 20.28 -14.02 10.31
C LYS A 20 19.51 -12.85 9.72
N ALA A 21 19.14 -12.94 8.45
CA ALA A 21 18.19 -12.02 7.87
C ALA A 21 16.87 -12.14 8.65
N ILE A 22 16.46 -11.07 9.33
CA ILE A 22 15.13 -11.00 9.94
C ILE A 22 14.16 -10.86 8.77
N ALA A 23 13.43 -11.93 8.46
CA ALA A 23 12.34 -11.85 7.51
C ALA A 23 11.29 -10.89 8.08
N GLN A 24 10.93 -9.85 7.31
CA GLN A 24 9.85 -8.96 7.69
C GLN A 24 8.55 -9.76 7.75
N GLU A 25 7.88 -9.74 8.90
CA GLU A 25 6.59 -10.40 9.07
C GLU A 25 5.59 -9.88 8.03
N LYS A 26 4.75 -10.78 7.53
CA LYS A 26 3.77 -10.48 6.48
C LYS A 26 2.39 -10.90 6.94
N GLY A 27 1.38 -10.18 6.48
CA GLY A 27 -0.02 -10.49 6.69
C GLY A 27 -0.86 -10.14 5.48
N LYS A 28 -2.17 -10.10 5.68
CA LYS A 28 -3.14 -9.64 4.69
C LYS A 28 -3.84 -8.38 5.16
N ILE A 29 -4.18 -7.52 4.21
CA ILE A 29 -5.00 -6.33 4.43
C ILE A 29 -6.32 -6.52 3.70
N THR A 30 -7.41 -6.66 4.45
CA THR A 30 -8.77 -6.83 3.94
C THR A 30 -9.50 -5.49 4.01
N ILE A 31 -10.12 -5.08 2.92
CA ILE A 31 -10.90 -3.85 2.82
C ILE A 31 -12.35 -4.17 2.54
N CYS A 32 -13.25 -3.55 3.31
CA CYS A 32 -14.68 -3.46 3.00
C CYS A 32 -14.98 -2.07 2.44
N PHE A 33 -15.51 -2.02 1.23
CA PHE A 33 -15.96 -0.77 0.61
C PHE A 33 -17.45 -0.58 0.82
N GLU A 34 -17.82 0.58 1.36
CA GLU A 34 -19.18 0.97 1.66
C GLU A 34 -19.59 2.23 0.88
N ASN A 35 -20.88 2.54 0.88
CA ASN A 35 -21.47 3.71 0.21
C ASN A 35 -21.32 3.70 -1.32
N LEU A 36 -21.36 2.53 -1.97
CA LEU A 36 -21.43 2.48 -3.43
C LEU A 36 -22.86 2.79 -3.90
N ASN A 37 -23.00 3.44 -5.05
CA ASN A 37 -24.31 3.85 -5.57
C ASN A 37 -25.01 2.69 -6.30
N ASN A 38 -24.24 1.86 -6.98
CA ASN A 38 -24.66 0.71 -7.78
C ASN A 38 -23.61 -0.42 -7.67
N SER A 39 -23.81 -1.51 -8.41
CA SER A 39 -22.91 -2.67 -8.45
C SER A 39 -22.27 -2.89 -9.83
N ASN A 40 -22.25 -1.86 -10.68
CA ASN A 40 -21.66 -1.95 -12.01
C ASN A 40 -20.13 -1.91 -11.90
N GLY A 41 -19.44 -2.60 -12.80
CA GLY A 41 -17.98 -2.59 -12.87
C GLY A 41 -17.32 -3.10 -11.58
N HIS A 42 -16.23 -2.44 -11.18
CA HIS A 42 -15.36 -2.92 -10.11
C HIS A 42 -14.88 -1.80 -9.19
N ILE A 43 -14.40 -2.17 -7.99
CA ILE A 43 -13.53 -1.30 -7.21
C ILE A 43 -12.09 -1.60 -7.60
N ILE A 44 -11.32 -0.55 -7.86
CA ILE A 44 -9.86 -0.61 -7.99
C ILE A 44 -9.26 0.04 -6.74
N ALA A 45 -8.30 -0.63 -6.12
CA ALA A 45 -7.56 -0.10 -4.97
C ALA A 45 -6.05 -0.18 -5.19
N ALA A 46 -5.37 0.90 -4.84
CA ALA A 46 -3.92 1.02 -4.85
C ALA A 46 -3.41 1.24 -3.42
N LEU A 47 -2.51 0.36 -2.99
CA LEU A 47 -1.79 0.40 -1.74
C LEU A 47 -0.44 1.10 -1.95
N TYR A 48 -0.17 2.11 -1.13
CA TYR A 48 1.08 2.87 -1.12
C TYR A 48 1.78 2.66 0.22
N ASN A 49 3.10 2.49 0.19
CA ASN A 49 3.94 2.35 1.39
C ASN A 49 4.87 3.57 1.61
N LYS A 50 4.71 4.62 0.79
CA LYS A 50 5.48 5.86 0.85
C LYS A 50 4.57 7.05 0.53
N LYS A 51 4.97 8.22 1.04
CA LYS A 51 4.30 9.50 0.76
C LYS A 51 4.44 9.93 -0.70
N ASP A 52 5.61 9.66 -1.28
CA ASP A 52 5.93 10.00 -2.67
C ASP A 52 4.93 9.35 -3.65
N GLY A 53 4.29 10.18 -4.47
CA GLY A 53 3.30 9.76 -5.46
C GLY A 53 1.87 9.52 -4.97
N PHE A 54 1.63 9.43 -3.66
CA PHE A 54 0.27 9.25 -3.16
C PHE A 54 -0.60 10.49 -3.43
N PRO A 55 -1.87 10.34 -3.87
CA PRO A 55 -2.55 9.09 -4.27
C PRO A 55 -2.58 8.83 -5.79
N GLN A 56 -1.91 9.64 -6.61
CA GLN A 56 -2.17 9.70 -8.06
C GLN A 56 -1.09 9.08 -8.96
N ASP A 57 0.16 8.98 -8.48
CA ASP A 57 1.26 8.45 -9.28
C ASP A 57 1.27 6.92 -9.26
N ARG A 58 0.75 6.33 -10.34
CA ARG A 58 0.67 4.88 -10.52
C ARG A 58 2.04 4.20 -10.52
N SER A 59 3.12 4.90 -10.84
CA SER A 59 4.49 4.35 -10.81
C SER A 59 5.01 4.11 -9.40
N LYS A 60 4.36 4.70 -8.38
CA LYS A 60 4.73 4.62 -6.97
C LYS A 60 3.84 3.67 -6.17
N VAL A 61 2.90 3.00 -6.83
CA VAL A 61 2.01 2.03 -6.21
C VAL A 61 2.81 0.81 -5.77
N PHE A 62 2.64 0.41 -4.51
CA PHE A 62 3.27 -0.78 -3.96
C PHE A 62 2.54 -2.06 -4.37
N MET A 63 1.21 -2.05 -4.26
CA MET A 63 0.34 -3.12 -4.75
C MET A 63 -0.97 -2.53 -5.27
N SER A 64 -1.56 -3.11 -6.31
CA SER A 64 -2.91 -2.77 -6.76
C SER A 64 -3.69 -4.02 -7.07
N THR A 65 -4.99 -3.99 -6.82
CA THR A 65 -5.91 -5.06 -7.23
C THR A 65 -7.31 -4.49 -7.42
N LYS A 66 -8.22 -5.34 -7.88
CA LYS A 66 -9.62 -4.98 -8.11
C LYS A 66 -10.56 -6.04 -7.54
N ALA A 67 -11.79 -5.64 -7.25
CA ALA A 67 -12.84 -6.52 -6.74
C ALA A 67 -14.19 -6.21 -7.39
N GLU A 68 -14.97 -7.26 -7.64
CA GLU A 68 -16.37 -7.12 -8.05
C GLU A 68 -17.19 -6.44 -6.95
N ILE A 69 -18.21 -5.68 -7.37
CA ILE A 69 -19.17 -5.07 -6.47
C ILE A 69 -20.43 -5.94 -6.44
N LYS A 70 -20.88 -6.31 -5.23
CA LYS A 70 -22.11 -7.07 -5.00
C LYS A 70 -22.93 -6.37 -3.94
N ASP A 71 -24.22 -6.19 -4.22
CA ASP A 71 -25.16 -5.50 -3.32
C ASP A 71 -24.62 -4.14 -2.79
N LYS A 72 -24.00 -3.36 -3.68
CA LYS A 72 -23.39 -2.05 -3.36
C LYS A 72 -22.29 -2.12 -2.28
N LYS A 73 -21.61 -3.26 -2.18
CA LYS A 73 -20.43 -3.49 -1.33
C LYS A 73 -19.36 -4.21 -2.14
N ALA A 74 -18.10 -4.03 -1.75
CA ALA A 74 -17.00 -4.81 -2.29
C ALA A 74 -16.03 -5.19 -1.19
N TYR A 75 -15.40 -6.35 -1.37
CA TYR A 75 -14.36 -6.86 -0.49
C TYR A 75 -13.11 -7.12 -1.30
N LEU A 76 -11.97 -6.63 -0.80
CA LEU A 76 -10.70 -6.72 -1.49
C LEU A 76 -9.61 -7.06 -0.48
N THR A 77 -8.72 -7.97 -0.86
CA THR A 77 -7.62 -8.39 0.00
C THR A 77 -6.28 -8.18 -0.71
N PHE A 78 -5.35 -7.50 -0.03
CA PHE A 78 -3.94 -7.54 -0.38
C PHE A 78 -3.27 -8.65 0.43
N GLU A 79 -2.72 -9.63 -0.26
CA GLU A 79 -2.03 -10.77 0.35
C GLU A 79 -0.53 -10.52 0.51
N ASN A 80 0.10 -11.18 1.48
CA ASN A 80 1.56 -11.16 1.69
C ASN A 80 2.15 -9.75 1.83
N VAL A 81 1.42 -8.85 2.49
CA VAL A 81 1.85 -7.47 2.75
C VAL A 81 2.81 -7.46 3.95
N PRO A 82 4.04 -6.95 3.80
CA PRO A 82 4.95 -6.81 4.94
C PRO A 82 4.41 -5.83 5.98
N PHE A 83 4.67 -6.07 7.26
CA PHE A 83 4.24 -5.15 8.31
C PHE A 83 4.86 -3.76 8.13
N GLY A 84 4.06 -2.70 8.27
CA GLY A 84 4.49 -1.34 7.99
C GLY A 84 3.35 -0.32 7.97
N GLU A 85 3.70 0.91 7.60
CA GLU A 85 2.76 2.00 7.35
C GLU A 85 2.30 1.97 5.90
N TYR A 86 0.99 2.11 5.69
CA TYR A 86 0.38 2.10 4.37
C TYR A 86 -0.74 3.12 4.25
N ALA A 87 -1.00 3.58 3.03
CA ALA A 87 -2.19 4.33 2.67
C ALA A 87 -2.83 3.69 1.42
N ILE A 88 -4.15 3.72 1.34
CA ILE A 88 -4.93 3.20 0.22
C ILE A 88 -5.68 4.35 -0.44
N ALA A 89 -5.64 4.37 -1.76
CA ALA A 89 -6.54 5.14 -2.60
C ALA A 89 -7.35 4.16 -3.46
N SER A 90 -8.64 4.39 -3.58
CA SER A 90 -9.55 3.53 -4.32
C SER A 90 -10.57 4.32 -5.12
N PHE A 91 -11.09 3.71 -6.17
CA PHE A 91 -12.21 4.26 -6.93
C PHE A 91 -13.11 3.17 -7.48
N HIS A 92 -14.36 3.54 -7.68
CA HIS A 92 -15.36 2.75 -8.37
C HIS A 92 -15.18 2.99 -9.87
N ASP A 93 -14.67 2.00 -10.57
CA ASP A 93 -14.54 1.98 -12.02
C ASP A 93 -15.86 1.44 -12.60
N GLU A 94 -16.82 2.34 -12.85
CA GLU A 94 -18.17 1.98 -13.30
C GLU A 94 -18.19 1.53 -14.76
N ASN A 95 -17.24 2.00 -15.57
CA ASN A 95 -17.16 1.74 -17.00
C ASN A 95 -16.05 0.75 -17.42
N ASP A 96 -15.34 0.17 -16.44
CA ASP A 96 -14.29 -0.83 -16.60
C ASP A 96 -13.09 -0.38 -17.47
N ASN A 97 -12.74 0.90 -17.43
CA ASN A 97 -11.62 1.44 -18.21
C ASN A 97 -10.27 1.41 -17.44
N GLY A 98 -10.30 1.07 -16.15
CA GLY A 98 -9.12 0.94 -15.30
C GLY A 98 -8.46 2.26 -14.89
N VAL A 99 -9.09 3.40 -15.13
CA VAL A 99 -8.58 4.74 -14.81
C VAL A 99 -9.66 5.60 -14.16
N MET A 100 -9.25 6.47 -13.23
CA MET A 100 -10.18 7.41 -12.63
C MET A 100 -10.57 8.48 -13.65
N ASP A 101 -11.82 8.43 -14.10
CA ASP A 101 -12.36 9.43 -15.00
C ASP A 101 -12.52 10.79 -14.31
N LYS A 102 -12.08 11.85 -14.98
CA LYS A 102 -12.16 13.22 -14.49
C LYS A 102 -12.83 14.13 -15.52
N ASN A 103 -13.49 15.18 -15.07
CA ASN A 103 -13.96 16.25 -15.96
C ASN A 103 -12.81 17.20 -16.36
N PHE A 104 -13.11 18.20 -17.19
CA PHE A 104 -12.11 19.18 -17.66
C PHE A 104 -11.45 19.99 -16.51
N PHE A 105 -12.09 20.07 -15.35
CA PHE A 105 -11.56 20.70 -14.14
C PHE A 105 -10.80 19.73 -13.21
N GLY A 106 -10.58 18.47 -13.64
CA GLY A 106 -9.86 17.46 -12.87
C GLY A 106 -10.67 16.81 -11.74
N ILE A 107 -11.98 17.07 -11.66
CA ILE A 107 -12.87 16.52 -10.63
C ILE A 107 -13.24 15.08 -11.02
N PRO A 108 -13.09 14.09 -10.11
CA PRO A 108 -13.51 12.71 -10.34
C PRO A 108 -14.99 12.62 -10.73
N LYS A 109 -15.29 11.85 -11.77
CA LYS A 109 -16.67 11.56 -12.20
C LYS A 109 -17.27 10.37 -11.46
N GLU A 110 -16.42 9.49 -10.97
CA GLU A 110 -16.80 8.28 -10.27
C GLU A 110 -16.45 8.36 -8.78
N LYS A 111 -17.05 7.47 -7.98
CA LYS A 111 -16.79 7.44 -6.54
C LYS A 111 -15.36 7.09 -6.23
N TYR A 112 -14.83 7.72 -5.19
CA TYR A 112 -13.48 7.46 -4.70
C TYR A 112 -13.44 7.33 -3.19
N GLY A 113 -12.37 6.73 -2.69
CA GLY A 113 -12.18 6.46 -1.27
C GLY A 113 -10.72 6.42 -0.89
N PHE A 114 -10.45 6.67 0.39
CA PHE A 114 -9.11 6.58 0.96
C PHE A 114 -9.17 5.84 2.30
N SER A 115 -8.10 5.13 2.66
CA SER A 115 -7.96 4.59 4.01
C SER A 115 -8.01 5.72 5.05
N ASN A 116 -8.39 5.36 6.29
CA ASN A 116 -8.65 6.31 7.39
C ASN A 116 -9.82 7.30 7.15
N ASN A 117 -10.50 7.24 6.00
CA ASN A 117 -11.68 8.04 5.67
C ASN A 117 -11.55 9.56 5.97
N PRO A 118 -10.46 10.24 5.57
CA PRO A 118 -10.29 11.65 5.84
C PRO A 118 -11.43 12.49 5.24
N LYS A 119 -11.65 13.68 5.80
CA LYS A 119 -12.53 14.68 5.19
C LYS A 119 -11.84 15.21 3.93
N VAL A 120 -12.49 15.05 2.78
CA VAL A 120 -12.04 15.57 1.49
C VAL A 120 -12.87 16.82 1.21
N LEU A 121 -12.21 17.98 1.10
CA LEU A 121 -12.88 19.27 0.88
C LEU A 121 -12.62 19.78 -0.53
N PHE A 122 -11.35 20.07 -0.86
CA PHE A 122 -10.98 20.69 -2.12
C PHE A 122 -9.90 19.92 -2.88
N SER A 123 -9.14 19.06 -2.19
CA SER A 123 -8.04 18.28 -2.77
C SER A 123 -8.01 16.88 -2.16
N ALA A 124 -7.28 15.99 -2.84
CA ALA A 124 -6.94 14.69 -2.28
C ALA A 124 -6.22 14.84 -0.92
N PRO A 125 -6.42 13.90 0.02
CA PRO A 125 -5.75 13.92 1.32
C PRO A 125 -4.24 13.65 1.18
N SER A 126 -3.47 14.03 2.18
CA SER A 126 -2.07 13.62 2.25
C SER A 126 -1.95 12.13 2.60
N PHE A 127 -0.77 11.55 2.36
CA PHE A 127 -0.47 10.20 2.84
C PHE A 127 -0.67 10.09 4.36
N ASP A 128 -0.23 11.10 5.13
CA ASP A 128 -0.34 11.07 6.60
C ASP A 128 -1.80 11.11 7.07
N ASP A 129 -2.70 11.76 6.33
CA ASP A 129 -4.14 11.75 6.65
C ASP A 129 -4.78 10.39 6.37
N ALA A 130 -4.24 9.65 5.39
CA ALA A 130 -4.78 8.37 4.95
C ALA A 130 -4.08 7.16 5.57
N LYS A 131 -2.91 7.33 6.20
CA LYS A 131 -2.08 6.19 6.61
C LYS A 131 -2.66 5.39 7.77
N PHE A 132 -2.35 4.10 7.79
CA PHE A 132 -2.64 3.18 8.88
C PHE A 132 -1.49 2.19 9.06
N MET A 133 -1.44 1.55 10.24
CA MET A 133 -0.43 0.54 10.58
C MET A 133 -0.94 -0.87 10.24
N HIS A 134 -0.20 -1.60 9.42
CA HIS A 134 -0.34 -3.05 9.26
C HIS A 134 0.72 -3.74 10.12
N LYS A 135 0.32 -4.37 11.24
CA LYS A 135 1.23 -4.97 12.23
C LYS A 135 0.77 -6.35 12.71
N LEU A 136 -0.22 -6.92 12.05
CA LEU A 136 -0.90 -8.16 12.41
C LEU A 136 -0.97 -9.05 11.16
N SER A 137 -1.09 -10.36 11.36
CA SER A 137 -1.32 -11.31 10.26
C SER A 137 -2.57 -10.97 9.43
N GLU A 138 -3.55 -10.28 10.03
CA GLU A 138 -4.72 -9.74 9.35
C GLU A 138 -5.02 -8.31 9.84
N THR A 139 -5.21 -7.39 8.91
CA THR A 139 -5.68 -6.03 9.17
C THR A 139 -6.92 -5.77 8.34
N SER A 140 -8.03 -5.45 9.00
CA SER A 140 -9.30 -5.17 8.34
C SER A 140 -9.65 -3.70 8.46
N ILE A 141 -9.99 -3.05 7.35
CA ILE A 141 -10.39 -1.64 7.32
C ILE A 141 -11.66 -1.45 6.49
N ILE A 142 -12.38 -0.37 6.80
CA ILE A 142 -13.56 0.07 6.04
C ILE A 142 -13.20 1.36 5.30
N ILE A 143 -13.47 1.41 4.00
CA ILE A 143 -13.35 2.61 3.19
C ILE A 143 -14.75 3.04 2.74
N LYS A 144 -15.13 4.26 3.13
CA LYS A 144 -16.40 4.89 2.76
C LYS A 144 -16.21 5.65 1.45
N MET A 145 -16.86 5.17 0.41
CA MET A 145 -16.80 5.77 -0.91
C MET A 145 -17.60 7.09 -0.92
N LYS A 146 -16.99 8.15 -1.45
CA LYS A 146 -17.54 9.51 -1.54
C LYS A 146 -18.03 9.78 -2.95
#